data_AF-A0A517W1Z3-F1
#
_entry.id   AF-A0A517W1Z3-F1
#
_cell.length_a   1.000
_cell.length_b   1.000
_cell.length_c   1.000
_cell.angle_alpha   90.00
_cell.angle_beta   90.00
_cell.angle_gamma   90.00
#
_symmetry.space_group_name_H-M   'P 1'
#
loop_
_entity.id
_entity.type
_entity.pdbx_description
1 polymer ?
#
loop_
_entity_poly.entity_id
_entity_poly.type
_entity_poly.pdbx_seq_one_letter_code
_entity_poly.pdbx_strand_id
1 'polypeptide(L)'
;MVLRLVMILVALTSHSFLYGDTSDASLNRAKIMYEKKVSEARKQLLAAYDKAIRKYTSRGEISRANQLRGERKEFLSKGIIPPSGSVVSLVKSLDATFVVSGTGYQVEEFSNGLKAFSNRNYKLDDIPRKFAGWRFTQKNGGDYADMKVNVTSDGFIYAAIQAESLKEAAKKMTGWILDQDAFFSYTSKKKERMVIVKRRFKAGDVFKVDQLGWTGTILLIPPMK
;
A
#
# COMPACT_ATOMS: atom_id res chain seq x y z
N MET A 1 -9.12 -22.19 12.17
CA MET A 1 -8.91 -20.73 12.12
C MET A 1 -9.32 -20.19 10.75
N VAL A 2 -10.63 -20.29 10.47
CA VAL A 2 -11.29 -19.86 9.23
C VAL A 2 -12.26 -18.77 9.66
N LEU A 3 -11.75 -17.56 9.90
CA LEU A 3 -12.59 -16.39 10.21
C LEU A 3 -11.71 -15.15 10.16
N ARG A 4 -11.67 -14.48 9.00
CA ARG A 4 -11.28 -13.05 8.86
C ARG A 4 -11.50 -12.56 7.43
N LEU A 5 -12.69 -12.79 6.88
CA LEU A 5 -13.17 -12.14 5.66
C LEU A 5 -14.46 -11.31 5.88
N VAL A 6 -14.80 -11.01 7.16
CA VAL A 6 -16.03 -10.28 7.52
C VAL A 6 -15.76 -8.84 8.00
N MET A 7 -14.51 -8.38 8.12
CA MET A 7 -14.22 -7.00 8.55
C MET A 7 -13.75 -6.09 7.39
N ILE A 8 -14.61 -5.94 6.38
CA ILE A 8 -14.75 -4.68 5.62
C ILE A 8 -16.22 -4.28 5.73
N LEU A 9 -16.65 -4.06 6.97
CA LEU A 9 -17.92 -3.45 7.31
C LEU A 9 -17.59 -2.52 8.49
N VAL A 10 -18.11 -1.30 8.46
CA VAL A 10 -17.90 -0.21 9.44
C VAL A 10 -16.69 0.69 9.17
N ALA A 11 -16.81 1.57 8.16
CA ALA A 11 -16.15 2.88 8.15
C ALA A 11 -16.98 3.87 7.30
N LEU A 12 -18.26 4.06 7.64
CA LEU A 12 -19.15 5.04 6.99
C LEU A 12 -20.27 5.47 7.96
N THR A 13 -19.87 6.13 9.04
CA THR A 13 -20.71 7.00 9.88
C THR A 13 -19.75 8.09 10.35
N SER A 14 -19.92 9.38 10.13
CA SER A 14 -21.16 10.16 10.25
C SER A 14 -20.89 11.52 9.59
N HIS A 15 -21.76 11.99 8.69
CA HIS A 15 -22.08 13.41 8.51
C HIS A 15 -23.49 13.47 7.90
N SER A 16 -24.45 13.86 8.73
CA SER A 16 -25.86 13.99 8.38
C SER A 16 -26.02 15.08 7.33
N PHE A 17 -26.32 14.69 6.08
CA PHE A 17 -26.87 15.57 5.06
C PHE A 17 -28.27 15.09 4.69
N LEU A 18 -29.14 16.08 4.49
CA LEU A 18 -30.58 15.99 4.34
C LEU A 18 -31.04 14.99 3.26
N TYR A 19 -32.13 14.32 3.59
CA TYR A 19 -32.83 13.27 2.85
C TYR A 19 -33.46 13.81 1.56
N GLY A 20 -33.32 13.07 0.47
CA GLY A 20 -34.03 13.31 -0.79
C GLY A 20 -33.43 12.52 -1.94
N ASP A 21 -33.75 11.22 -2.02
CA ASP A 21 -33.61 10.36 -3.21
C ASP A 21 -32.19 9.90 -3.64
N THR A 22 -31.40 9.38 -2.69
CA THR A 22 -30.08 8.77 -3.00
C THR A 22 -29.85 7.37 -2.42
N SER A 23 -30.86 6.71 -1.82
CA SER A 23 -30.71 5.40 -1.18
C SER A 23 -30.35 4.27 -2.17
N ASP A 24 -31.18 4.06 -3.20
CA ASP A 24 -31.11 2.81 -3.97
C ASP A 24 -30.12 2.90 -5.13
N ALA A 25 -30.05 4.07 -5.79
CA ALA A 25 -29.11 4.30 -6.89
C ALA A 25 -27.65 4.38 -6.39
N SER A 26 -27.39 4.89 -5.18
CA SER A 26 -26.03 4.87 -4.61
C SER A 26 -25.64 3.47 -4.15
N LEU A 27 -26.56 2.75 -3.49
CA LEU A 27 -26.34 1.37 -3.05
C LEU A 27 -26.09 0.43 -4.22
N ASN A 28 -26.88 0.54 -5.29
CA ASN A 28 -26.69 -0.28 -6.49
C ASN A 28 -25.34 0.01 -7.17
N ARG A 29 -24.93 1.28 -7.26
CA ARG A 29 -23.60 1.66 -7.77
C ARG A 29 -22.47 1.08 -6.91
N ALA A 30 -22.60 1.15 -5.59
CA ALA A 30 -21.64 0.56 -4.66
C ALA A 30 -21.54 -0.95 -4.84
N LYS A 31 -22.68 -1.65 -4.99
CA LYS A 31 -22.73 -3.09 -5.26
C LYS A 31 -22.05 -3.46 -6.57
N ILE A 32 -22.36 -2.76 -7.67
CA ILE A 32 -21.71 -3.00 -8.98
C ILE A 32 -20.20 -2.78 -8.90
N MET A 33 -19.75 -1.71 -8.23
CA MET A 33 -18.32 -1.46 -8.03
C MET A 33 -17.67 -2.56 -7.20
N TYR A 34 -18.32 -3.02 -6.13
CA TYR A 34 -17.85 -4.11 -5.30
C TYR A 34 -17.69 -5.41 -6.09
N GLU A 35 -18.73 -5.83 -6.82
CA GLU A 35 -18.71 -7.04 -7.64
C GLU A 35 -17.61 -6.98 -8.71
N LYS A 36 -17.43 -5.82 -9.36
CA LYS A 36 -16.33 -5.57 -10.28
C LYS A 36 -14.97 -5.75 -9.62
N LYS A 37 -14.76 -5.16 -8.44
CA LYS A 37 -13.50 -5.28 -7.68
C LYS A 37 -13.22 -6.72 -7.24
N VAL A 38 -14.24 -7.45 -6.78
CA VAL A 38 -14.12 -8.87 -6.43
C VAL A 38 -13.74 -9.70 -7.65
N SER A 39 -14.36 -9.44 -8.81
CA SER A 39 -14.04 -10.11 -10.07
C SER A 39 -12.60 -9.83 -10.53
N GLU A 40 -12.16 -8.56 -10.47
CA GLU A 40 -10.78 -8.16 -10.77
C GLU A 40 -9.77 -8.84 -9.85
N ALA A 41 -10.03 -8.86 -8.54
CA ALA A 41 -9.19 -9.53 -7.55
C ALA A 41 -9.11 -11.05 -7.79
N ARG A 42 -10.24 -11.69 -8.11
CA ARG A 42 -10.30 -13.11 -8.48
C ARG A 42 -9.43 -13.42 -9.69
N LYS A 43 -9.52 -12.59 -10.74
CA LYS A 43 -8.70 -12.73 -11.96
C LYS A 43 -7.21 -12.59 -11.64
N GLN A 44 -6.83 -11.60 -10.83
CA GLN A 44 -5.44 -11.40 -10.42
C GLN A 44 -4.90 -12.59 -9.60
N LEU A 45 -5.70 -13.12 -8.67
CA LEU A 45 -5.33 -14.27 -7.86
C LEU A 45 -5.10 -15.52 -8.73
N LEU A 46 -6.00 -15.80 -9.68
CA LEU A 46 -5.86 -16.93 -10.61
C LEU A 46 -4.61 -16.78 -11.49
N ALA A 47 -4.33 -15.58 -11.99
CA ALA A 47 -3.10 -15.32 -12.75
C ALA A 47 -1.83 -15.53 -11.89
N ALA A 48 -1.89 -15.18 -10.60
CA ALA A 48 -0.80 -15.44 -9.66
C ALA A 48 -0.57 -16.94 -9.42
N TYR A 49 -1.65 -17.73 -9.25
CA TYR A 49 -1.57 -19.20 -9.22
C TYR A 49 -0.89 -19.73 -10.49
N ASP A 50 -1.35 -19.32 -11.67
CA ASP A 50 -0.82 -19.82 -12.94
C ASP A 50 0.67 -19.50 -13.10
N LYS A 51 1.09 -18.28 -12.74
CA LYS A 51 2.50 -17.87 -12.75
C LYS A 51 3.33 -18.70 -11.76
N ALA A 52 2.80 -18.92 -10.56
CA ALA A 52 3.45 -19.70 -9.52
C ALA A 52 3.65 -21.18 -9.93
N ILE A 53 2.60 -21.80 -10.46
CA ILE A 53 2.60 -23.18 -10.93
C ILE A 53 3.64 -23.35 -12.04
N ARG A 54 3.68 -22.44 -13.02
CA ARG A 54 4.71 -22.45 -14.08
C ARG A 54 6.13 -22.35 -13.51
N LYS A 55 6.35 -21.42 -12.57
CA LYS A 55 7.66 -21.19 -11.94
C LYS A 55 8.17 -22.43 -11.18
N TYR A 56 7.31 -23.10 -10.41
CA TYR A 56 7.72 -24.31 -9.68
C TYR A 56 7.89 -25.51 -10.61
N THR A 57 7.04 -25.62 -11.64
CA THR A 57 7.19 -26.68 -12.65
C THR A 57 8.51 -26.55 -13.41
N SER A 58 8.90 -25.33 -13.82
CA SER A 58 10.17 -25.10 -14.53
C SER A 58 11.41 -25.33 -13.67
N ARG A 59 11.27 -25.44 -12.35
CA ARG A 59 12.36 -25.74 -11.39
C ARG A 59 12.43 -27.21 -10.98
N GLY A 60 11.54 -28.07 -11.50
CA GLY A 60 11.42 -29.45 -11.05
C GLY A 60 10.74 -29.61 -9.67
N GLU A 61 10.19 -28.55 -9.09
CA GLU A 61 9.51 -28.57 -7.79
C GLU A 61 8.05 -29.05 -7.94
N ILE A 62 7.86 -30.29 -8.44
CA ILE A 62 6.57 -30.83 -8.87
C ILE A 62 5.55 -30.92 -7.72
N SER A 63 5.98 -31.35 -6.53
CA SER A 63 5.11 -31.44 -5.34
C SER A 63 4.49 -30.07 -5.00
N ARG A 64 5.28 -29.00 -5.07
CA ARG A 64 4.81 -27.63 -4.78
C ARG A 64 3.86 -27.12 -5.87
N ALA A 65 4.15 -27.41 -7.14
CA ALA A 65 3.26 -27.07 -8.24
C ALA A 65 1.90 -27.79 -8.13
N ASN A 66 1.88 -29.06 -7.73
CA ASN A 66 0.64 -29.83 -7.53
C ASN A 66 -0.20 -29.32 -6.36
N GLN A 67 0.44 -28.95 -5.25
CA GLN A 67 -0.26 -28.29 -4.15
C GLN A 67 -0.99 -27.02 -4.63
N LEU A 68 -0.31 -26.15 -5.38
CA LEU A 68 -0.90 -24.93 -5.91
C LEU A 68 -2.03 -25.18 -6.91
N ARG A 69 -1.93 -26.25 -7.73
CA ARG A 69 -3.03 -26.67 -8.62
C ARG A 69 -4.27 -27.09 -7.82
N GLY A 70 -4.08 -27.84 -6.73
CA GLY A 70 -5.16 -28.23 -5.82
C GLY A 70 -5.85 -27.02 -5.20
N GLU A 71 -5.06 -26.11 -4.64
CA GLU A 71 -5.53 -24.84 -4.06
C GLU A 71 -6.30 -23.98 -5.07
N ARG A 72 -5.77 -23.83 -6.29
CA ARG A 72 -6.45 -23.13 -7.39
C ARG A 72 -7.80 -23.76 -7.74
N LYS A 73 -7.86 -25.09 -7.82
CA LYS A 73 -9.09 -25.84 -8.11
C LYS A 73 -10.13 -25.65 -6.99
N GLU A 74 -9.69 -25.67 -5.74
CA GLU A 74 -10.56 -25.42 -4.59
C GLU A 74 -11.11 -23.98 -4.61
N PHE A 75 -10.27 -22.99 -4.91
CA PHE A 75 -10.70 -21.60 -5.06
C PHE A 75 -11.71 -21.42 -6.22
N LEU A 76 -11.50 -22.09 -7.34
CA LEU A 76 -12.43 -22.04 -8.48
C LEU A 76 -13.80 -22.67 -8.15
N SER A 77 -13.80 -23.80 -7.45
CA SER A 77 -15.02 -24.56 -7.16
C SER A 77 -15.81 -24.00 -5.99
N LYS A 78 -15.14 -23.59 -4.91
CA LYS A 78 -15.80 -23.17 -3.66
C LYS A 78 -15.76 -21.66 -3.42
N GLY A 79 -14.96 -20.90 -4.16
CA GLY A 79 -14.70 -19.49 -3.88
C GLY A 79 -13.93 -19.24 -2.59
N ILE A 80 -13.46 -20.30 -1.91
CA ILE A 80 -12.73 -20.20 -0.64
C ILE A 80 -11.26 -19.91 -0.96
N ILE A 81 -10.72 -18.84 -0.37
CA ILE A 81 -9.30 -18.53 -0.42
C ILE A 81 -8.57 -19.58 0.44
N PRO A 82 -7.68 -20.42 -0.14
CA PRO A 82 -7.02 -21.49 0.61
C PRO A 82 -6.16 -20.92 1.75
N PRO A 83 -6.17 -21.56 2.93
CA PRO A 83 -5.48 -21.06 4.12
C PRO A 83 -3.95 -21.21 4.06
N SER A 84 -3.41 -21.93 3.07
CA SER A 84 -2.03 -22.42 3.07
C SER A 84 -0.95 -21.33 3.01
N GLY A 85 -1.31 -20.05 2.83
CA GLY A 85 -0.37 -18.95 2.70
C GLY A 85 0.58 -19.07 1.49
N SER A 86 0.49 -20.15 0.71
CA SER A 86 1.42 -20.46 -0.39
C SER A 86 1.29 -19.43 -1.49
N VAL A 87 0.07 -19.10 -1.91
CA VAL A 87 -0.14 -18.00 -2.85
C VAL A 87 0.06 -16.63 -2.23
N VAL A 88 -0.24 -16.45 -0.94
CA VAL A 88 0.01 -15.18 -0.23
C VAL A 88 1.51 -14.88 -0.18
N SER A 89 2.38 -15.89 -0.02
CA SER A 89 3.84 -15.76 -0.07
C SER A 89 4.41 -15.63 -1.49
N LEU A 90 3.69 -16.15 -2.50
CA LEU A 90 4.01 -16.08 -3.94
C LEU A 90 3.53 -14.79 -4.60
N VAL A 91 2.50 -14.15 -4.05
CA VAL A 91 2.38 -12.70 -4.05
C VAL A 91 3.51 -12.19 -3.16
N LYS A 92 4.75 -12.45 -3.61
CA LYS A 92 5.98 -11.79 -3.18
C LYS A 92 5.55 -10.37 -2.90
N SER A 93 5.67 -9.91 -1.65
CA SER A 93 5.18 -8.57 -1.25
C SER A 93 5.40 -7.66 -2.44
N LEU A 94 4.32 -7.11 -2.98
CA LEU A 94 4.43 -6.38 -4.25
C LEU A 94 5.35 -5.18 -4.09
N ASP A 95 5.79 -4.90 -2.86
CA ASP A 95 6.77 -3.93 -2.41
C ASP A 95 8.18 -4.29 -2.87
N ALA A 96 8.86 -3.30 -3.44
CA ALA A 96 10.25 -3.38 -3.80
C ALA A 96 11.12 -3.36 -2.54
N THR A 97 12.28 -4.00 -2.62
CA THR A 97 13.41 -3.75 -1.72
C THR A 97 14.26 -2.65 -2.34
N PHE A 98 14.74 -1.72 -1.52
CA PHE A 98 15.54 -0.60 -1.97
C PHE A 98 16.43 -0.08 -0.85
N VAL A 99 17.46 0.68 -1.23
CA VAL A 99 18.33 1.42 -0.32
C VAL A 99 18.11 2.91 -0.55
N VAL A 100 17.90 3.66 0.53
CA VAL A 100 17.86 5.13 0.50
C VAL A 100 19.22 5.66 0.92
N SER A 101 19.72 6.66 0.21
CA SER A 101 20.98 7.35 0.47
C SER A 101 20.76 8.86 0.40
N GLY A 102 21.65 9.65 0.99
CA GLY A 102 21.58 11.12 1.00
C GLY A 102 21.62 11.70 2.41
N THR A 103 21.07 12.90 2.60
CA THR A 103 21.17 13.68 3.85
C THR A 103 19.86 14.39 4.23
N GLY A 104 19.76 14.87 5.46
CA GLY A 104 18.60 15.62 5.94
C GLY A 104 17.41 14.75 6.37
N TYR A 105 17.63 13.44 6.55
CA TYR A 105 16.64 12.52 7.09
C TYR A 105 17.29 11.47 7.99
N GLN A 106 16.47 10.83 8.83
CA GLN A 106 16.77 9.59 9.54
C GLN A 106 15.68 8.56 9.24
N VAL A 107 15.96 7.28 9.50
CA VAL A 107 14.96 6.22 9.33
C VAL A 107 14.39 5.85 10.68
N GLU A 108 13.07 5.97 10.82
CA GLU A 108 12.34 5.69 12.06
C GLU A 108 11.24 4.67 11.83
N GLU A 109 10.71 4.09 12.92
CA GLU A 109 9.52 3.25 12.86
C GLU A 109 8.29 4.07 12.42
N PHE A 110 7.49 3.52 11.51
CA PHE A 110 6.25 4.14 11.05
C PHE A 110 5.08 3.65 11.92
N SER A 111 4.99 4.19 13.13
CA SER A 111 4.00 3.79 14.15
C SER A 111 3.29 4.98 14.79
N ASN A 112 2.07 4.77 15.25
CA ASN A 112 1.25 5.82 15.86
C ASN A 112 1.91 6.33 17.15
N GLY A 113 1.84 7.64 17.39
CA GLY A 113 2.41 8.31 18.55
C GLY A 113 3.89 8.70 18.41
N LEU A 114 4.61 8.20 17.40
CA LEU A 114 5.98 8.61 17.11
C LEU A 114 6.03 9.97 16.41
N LYS A 115 7.15 10.71 16.56
CA LYS A 115 7.29 12.02 15.94
C LYS A 115 7.18 11.92 14.41
N ALA A 116 6.38 12.79 13.80
CA ALA A 116 6.29 12.91 12.34
C ALA A 116 7.52 13.66 11.76
N PHE A 117 8.07 14.60 12.52
CA PHE A 117 9.25 15.39 12.14
C PHE A 117 10.24 15.49 13.29
N SER A 118 11.54 15.40 13.01
CA SER A 118 12.61 15.41 14.02
C SER A 118 12.67 16.69 14.84
N ASN A 119 12.42 17.85 14.20
CA ASN A 119 12.44 19.19 14.83
C ASN A 119 11.04 19.71 15.27
N ARG A 120 10.03 18.83 15.37
CA ARG A 120 8.68 19.18 15.84
C ARG A 120 8.17 18.16 16.85
N ASN A 121 7.12 18.52 17.59
CA ASN A 121 6.44 17.63 18.53
C ASN A 121 5.16 17.00 17.94
N TYR A 122 4.97 17.09 16.63
CA TYR A 122 3.84 16.46 15.95
C TYR A 122 4.04 14.94 15.93
N LYS A 123 3.01 14.19 16.25
CA LYS A 123 3.02 12.73 16.31
C LYS A 123 2.20 12.13 15.17
N LEU A 124 2.65 11.03 14.61
CA LEU A 124 1.90 10.24 13.63
C LEU A 124 0.62 9.68 14.27
N ASP A 125 -0.45 9.66 13.51
CA ASP A 125 -1.77 9.21 13.94
C ASP A 125 -2.51 8.54 12.78
N ASP A 126 -3.44 7.63 13.09
CA ASP A 126 -4.26 6.90 12.11
C ASP A 126 -3.46 6.13 11.03
N ILE A 127 -2.29 5.56 11.36
CA ILE A 127 -1.51 4.75 10.39
C ILE A 127 -2.27 3.48 9.95
N PRO A 128 -2.45 3.25 8.63
CA PRO A 128 -3.14 2.05 8.15
C PRO A 128 -2.40 0.77 8.54
N ARG A 129 -3.15 -0.22 9.04
CA ARG A 129 -2.61 -1.51 9.50
C ARG A 129 -1.72 -2.24 8.47
N LYS A 130 -1.93 -2.02 7.17
CA LYS A 130 -1.09 -2.62 6.11
C LYS A 130 0.38 -2.14 6.13
N PHE A 131 0.66 -1.04 6.83
CA PHE A 131 2.01 -0.53 7.05
C PHE A 131 2.55 -0.83 8.46
N ALA A 132 1.91 -1.73 9.22
CA ALA A 132 2.43 -2.13 10.52
C ALA A 132 3.84 -2.75 10.39
N GLY A 133 4.78 -2.31 11.24
CA GLY A 133 6.18 -2.73 11.21
C GLY A 133 7.01 -2.12 10.08
N TRP A 134 6.45 -1.19 9.29
CA TRP A 134 7.22 -0.43 8.31
C TRP A 134 8.03 0.66 9.01
N ARG A 135 9.01 1.18 8.29
CA ARG A 135 9.81 2.35 8.67
C ARG A 135 9.52 3.49 7.71
N PHE A 136 9.95 4.70 8.04
CA PHE A 136 9.84 5.85 7.15
C PHE A 136 11.07 6.77 7.25
N THR A 137 11.27 7.59 6.21
CA THR A 137 12.29 8.65 6.22
C THR A 137 11.74 9.86 6.98
N GLN A 138 12.10 9.99 8.26
CA GLN A 138 11.77 11.14 9.08
C GLN A 138 12.74 12.28 8.78
N LYS A 139 12.21 13.49 8.57
CA LYS A 139 13.01 14.70 8.36
C LYS A 139 12.54 15.85 9.24
N ASN A 140 13.25 16.96 9.19
CA ASN A 140 12.77 18.22 9.76
C ASN A 140 11.52 18.73 9.01
N GLY A 141 10.56 19.30 9.73
CA GLY A 141 9.41 19.99 9.15
C GLY A 141 9.84 21.35 8.57
N GLY A 142 9.50 21.60 7.31
CA GLY A 142 9.89 22.81 6.57
C GLY A 142 11.23 22.73 5.85
N ASP A 143 12.05 21.72 6.12
CA ASP A 143 13.32 21.50 5.42
C ASP A 143 13.16 20.41 4.35
N TYR A 144 14.00 20.44 3.32
CA TYR A 144 14.08 19.38 2.32
C TYR A 144 15.21 18.41 2.63
N ALA A 145 14.90 17.12 2.52
CA ALA A 145 15.91 16.06 2.54
C ALA A 145 16.41 15.82 1.12
N ASP A 146 17.71 15.56 0.96
CA ASP A 146 18.27 15.03 -0.27
C ASP A 146 18.24 13.51 -0.19
N MET A 147 17.42 12.88 -1.03
CA MET A 147 17.23 11.43 -1.02
C MET A 147 17.38 10.84 -2.41
N LYS A 148 18.24 9.83 -2.52
CA LYS A 148 18.43 8.99 -3.71
C LYS A 148 18.12 7.54 -3.36
N VAL A 149 17.26 6.92 -4.16
CA VAL A 149 16.82 5.54 -3.99
C VAL A 149 17.49 4.65 -5.03
N ASN A 150 18.05 3.53 -4.59
CA ASN A 150 18.55 2.46 -5.45
C ASN A 150 17.69 1.21 -5.22
N VAL A 151 16.96 0.78 -6.24
CA VAL A 151 16.01 -0.32 -6.15
C VAL A 151 16.73 -1.66 -6.32
N THR A 152 16.62 -2.55 -5.34
CA THR A 152 17.31 -3.85 -5.34
C THR A 152 16.40 -5.03 -5.71
N SER A 153 15.08 -4.83 -5.72
CA SER A 153 14.13 -5.81 -6.24
C SER A 153 12.91 -5.18 -6.90
N ASP A 154 12.34 -5.85 -7.91
CA ASP A 154 11.09 -5.44 -8.56
C ASP A 154 9.94 -5.31 -7.55
N GLY A 155 9.17 -4.22 -7.63
CA GLY A 155 7.99 -4.02 -6.80
C GLY A 155 7.47 -2.59 -6.79
N PHE A 156 6.66 -2.26 -5.80
CA PHE A 156 6.15 -0.93 -5.52
C PHE A 156 7.01 -0.27 -4.44
N ILE A 157 7.31 1.00 -4.64
CA ILE A 157 7.79 1.86 -3.57
C ILE A 157 6.64 2.78 -3.20
N TYR A 158 6.50 3.00 -1.90
CA TYR A 158 5.45 3.80 -1.31
C TYR A 158 6.05 5.09 -0.77
N ALA A 159 5.32 6.18 -0.95
CA ALA A 159 5.67 7.47 -0.38
C ALA A 159 4.41 8.12 0.21
N ALA A 160 4.59 8.88 1.27
CA ALA A 160 3.57 9.72 1.85
C ALA A 160 3.84 11.19 1.49
N ILE A 161 2.78 11.89 1.12
CA ILE A 161 2.79 13.33 0.82
C ILE A 161 1.59 13.97 1.50
N GLN A 162 1.64 15.29 1.71
CA GLN A 162 0.48 16.01 2.22
C GLN A 162 -0.65 15.97 1.19
N ALA A 163 -1.90 15.81 1.64
CA ALA A 163 -3.05 15.67 0.74
C ALA A 163 -3.19 16.87 -0.23
N GLU A 164 -2.91 18.09 0.25
CA GLU A 164 -2.94 19.31 -0.57
C GLU A 164 -1.88 19.32 -1.69
N SER A 165 -0.80 18.54 -1.56
CA SER A 165 0.26 18.42 -2.56
C SER A 165 -0.10 17.47 -3.72
N LEU A 166 -1.28 16.83 -3.73
CA LEU A 166 -1.66 15.90 -4.81
C LEU A 166 -1.62 16.53 -6.21
N LYS A 167 -2.04 17.79 -6.35
CA LYS A 167 -2.00 18.50 -7.64
C LYS A 167 -0.56 18.75 -8.10
N GLU A 168 0.35 19.01 -7.17
CA GLU A 168 1.78 19.16 -7.46
C GLU A 168 2.42 17.81 -7.79
N ALA A 169 2.09 16.77 -7.03
CA ALA A 169 2.54 15.40 -7.24
C ALA A 169 2.17 14.90 -8.64
N ALA A 170 0.96 15.18 -9.12
CA ALA A 170 0.54 14.81 -10.47
C ALA A 170 1.44 15.39 -11.58
N LYS A 171 2.15 16.51 -11.31
CA LYS A 171 3.07 17.15 -12.24
C LYS A 171 4.51 16.66 -12.09
N LYS A 172 4.98 16.50 -10.84
CA LYS A 172 6.40 16.21 -10.54
C LYS A 172 6.68 14.71 -10.37
N MET A 173 5.76 13.97 -9.75
CA MET A 173 5.92 12.56 -9.43
C MET A 173 5.30 11.67 -10.52
N THR A 174 5.87 11.68 -11.73
CA THR A 174 5.37 10.87 -12.85
C THR A 174 5.33 9.37 -12.51
N GLY A 175 4.22 8.71 -12.86
CA GLY A 175 4.03 7.27 -12.66
C GLY A 175 3.65 6.85 -11.23
N TRP A 176 3.53 7.80 -10.30
CA TRP A 176 2.98 7.57 -8.98
C TRP A 176 1.46 7.60 -9.02
N ILE A 177 0.83 6.65 -8.34
CA ILE A 177 -0.63 6.53 -8.23
C ILE A 177 -1.04 6.58 -6.77
N LEU A 178 -2.19 7.19 -6.49
CA LEU A 178 -2.78 7.22 -5.16
C LEU A 178 -3.14 5.80 -4.70
N ASP A 179 -2.72 5.43 -3.50
CA ASP A 179 -3.25 4.26 -2.80
C ASP A 179 -4.52 4.69 -2.05
N GLN A 180 -5.68 4.49 -2.68
CA GLN A 180 -6.97 5.06 -2.27
C GLN A 180 -7.39 4.68 -0.85
N ASP A 181 -6.89 3.55 -0.34
CA ASP A 181 -7.22 3.03 1.00
C ASP A 181 -6.12 3.33 2.03
N ALA A 182 -5.25 4.31 1.75
CA ALA A 182 -4.05 4.57 2.53
C ALA A 182 -3.87 6.07 2.81
N PHE A 183 -4.32 6.49 3.98
CA PHE A 183 -4.09 7.82 4.52
C PHE A 183 -3.80 7.72 6.01
N PHE A 184 -3.13 8.73 6.54
CA PHE A 184 -2.88 8.90 7.96
C PHE A 184 -2.82 10.39 8.25
N SER A 185 -2.54 10.78 9.48
CA SER A 185 -2.38 12.18 9.84
C SER A 185 -1.24 12.37 10.83
N TYR A 186 -0.98 13.62 11.20
CA TYR A 186 -0.16 13.91 12.37
C TYR A 186 -0.80 14.97 13.24
N THR A 187 -0.44 14.99 14.53
CA THR A 187 -0.99 15.89 15.53
C THR A 187 -0.49 17.32 15.30
N SER A 188 -1.13 18.06 14.41
CA SER A 188 -0.99 19.51 14.26
C SER A 188 -2.29 20.20 14.69
N LYS A 189 -2.28 21.54 14.79
CA LYS A 189 -3.49 22.32 15.08
C LYS A 189 -4.63 22.04 14.09
N LYS A 190 -4.30 21.69 12.84
CA LYS A 190 -5.27 21.42 11.77
C LYS A 190 -5.50 19.92 11.52
N LYS A 191 -4.79 19.04 12.24
CA LYS A 191 -4.72 17.59 11.97
C LYS A 191 -4.52 17.30 10.48
N GLU A 192 -3.37 17.74 9.97
CA GLU A 192 -3.02 17.64 8.55
C GLU A 192 -3.08 16.18 8.05
N ARG A 193 -3.76 15.97 6.92
CA ARG A 193 -3.93 14.65 6.32
C ARG A 193 -2.80 14.34 5.35
N MET A 194 -2.23 13.15 5.51
CA MET A 194 -1.24 12.56 4.62
C MET A 194 -1.92 11.50 3.74
N VAL A 195 -1.53 11.44 2.48
CA VAL A 195 -1.96 10.41 1.53
C VAL A 195 -0.75 9.60 1.09
N ILE A 196 -0.97 8.32 0.84
CA ILE A 196 0.08 7.43 0.37
C ILE A 196 -0.07 7.22 -1.12
N VAL A 197 1.02 7.45 -1.85
CA VAL A 197 1.18 7.17 -3.26
C VAL A 197 2.13 5.99 -3.44
N LYS A 198 2.01 5.29 -4.55
CA LYS A 198 2.93 4.19 -4.91
C LYS A 198 3.30 4.24 -6.38
N ARG A 199 4.50 3.78 -6.69
CA ARG A 199 4.98 3.60 -8.07
C ARG A 199 5.68 2.28 -8.20
N ARG A 200 5.50 1.62 -9.35
CA ARG A 200 6.18 0.38 -9.67
C ARG A 200 7.59 0.67 -10.19
N PHE A 201 8.57 -0.08 -9.68
CA PHE A 201 9.98 -0.02 -10.05
C PHE A 201 10.52 -1.40 -10.40
N LYS A 202 11.65 -1.40 -11.11
CA LYS A 202 12.47 -2.54 -11.47
C LYS A 202 13.75 -2.56 -10.65
N ALA A 203 14.28 -3.75 -10.39
CA ALA A 203 15.62 -3.88 -9.83
C ALA A 203 16.64 -3.15 -10.73
N GLY A 204 17.54 -2.38 -10.11
CA GLY A 204 18.50 -1.52 -10.79
C GLY A 204 17.99 -0.10 -11.07
N ASP A 205 16.69 0.18 -10.92
CA ASP A 205 16.19 1.56 -11.03
C ASP A 205 16.84 2.46 -9.98
N VAL A 206 17.16 3.68 -10.39
CA VAL A 206 17.71 4.71 -9.52
C VAL A 206 16.92 6.00 -9.75
N PHE A 207 16.49 6.65 -8.66
CA PHE A 207 15.78 7.93 -8.76
C PHE A 207 16.05 8.84 -7.57
N LYS A 208 15.91 10.14 -7.80
CA LYS A 208 15.88 11.16 -6.75
C LYS A 208 14.45 11.33 -6.26
N VAL A 209 14.25 11.46 -4.95
CA VAL A 209 12.92 11.68 -4.38
C VAL A 209 12.56 13.15 -4.47
N ASP A 210 11.59 13.49 -5.31
CA ASP A 210 11.02 14.84 -5.37
C ASP A 210 10.43 15.23 -4.01
N GLN A 211 10.78 16.40 -3.48
CA GLN A 211 10.20 16.94 -2.26
C GLN A 211 9.01 17.84 -2.59
N LEU A 212 7.86 17.59 -1.97
CA LEU A 212 6.63 18.34 -2.21
C LEU A 212 6.13 19.06 -0.97
N GLY A 213 5.74 20.33 -1.13
CA GLY A 213 5.18 21.14 -0.04
C GLY A 213 6.06 21.25 1.20
N TRP A 214 5.49 21.73 2.30
CA TRP A 214 6.22 21.93 3.57
C TRP A 214 6.60 20.60 4.24
N THR A 215 5.70 19.62 4.15
CA THR A 215 5.92 18.28 4.72
C THR A 215 7.00 17.51 3.97
N GLY A 216 7.29 17.85 2.72
CA GLY A 216 8.16 17.07 1.83
C GLY A 216 7.55 15.72 1.46
N THR A 217 8.36 14.90 0.81
CA THR A 217 7.97 13.53 0.44
C THR A 217 8.65 12.55 1.38
N ILE A 218 7.85 11.71 2.02
CA ILE A 218 8.30 10.70 2.99
C ILE A 218 8.31 9.35 2.30
N LEU A 219 9.44 8.64 2.25
CA LEU A 219 9.46 7.25 1.78
C LEU A 219 9.02 6.32 2.89
N LEU A 220 8.19 5.32 2.53
CA LEU A 220 7.81 4.22 3.42
C LEU A 220 8.62 2.97 3.05
N ILE A 221 9.30 2.41 4.04
CA ILE A 221 10.29 1.34 3.88
C ILE A 221 9.71 0.07 4.50
N PRO A 222 9.47 -1.00 3.72
CA PRO A 222 8.93 -2.24 4.25
C PRO A 222 9.91 -2.93 5.21
N PRO A 223 9.43 -3.80 6.12
CA PRO A 223 10.29 -4.60 6.98
C PRO A 223 11.22 -5.48 6.13
N MET A 224 12.45 -5.70 6.62
CA MET A 224 13.36 -6.66 6.00
C MET A 224 12.76 -8.07 6.11
N LYS A 225 12.83 -8.83 5.03
CA LYS A 225 12.37 -10.23 4.99
C LYS A 225 13.47 -11.19 5.42
#